data_AF-A0A7J7QR32-F1
#
_entry.id   AF-A0A7J7QR32-F1
#
_cell.length_a   1.000
_cell.length_b   1.000
_cell.length_c   1.000
_cell.angle_alpha   90.00
_cell.angle_beta   90.00
_cell.angle_gamma   90.00
#
_symmetry.space_group_name_H-M   'P 1'
#
loop_
_entity.id
_entity.type
_entity.pdbx_description
1 polymer ?
#
loop_
_entity_poly.entity_id
_entity_poly.type
_entity_poly.pdbx_seq_one_letter_code
_entity_poly.pdbx_strand_id
1 'polypeptide(L)'
;MKVLCVPAGADPTSRIGQHARRAEAAEASATAAAVAASKTQHEAVQAQAAQLAAEEAHKTADAATKLIMQRLAGMQQQAANDRGVAEATQHELQQHLAEKDTALQQQRQLEQSWRFRQLEATTRALATLEHLQGKVQALEAAAACYGTAVQQQHDQQHSELEAQRSRLAAWAGTVEELSGMGGRINAALVHMAQQWVAKQQQLRSSDKGMQVLQKQVEQLEQQLSMAVVMERKLQSELADVHAARSKDQAEAAHELQQSAAALAAAEAAATAAQTAATQQQTQLAQLETRVAAAESTSTSLRVQAAAKASELASMNGNVQNALRKLKRMAAAAGDMVGTLERMGGLQPQAVAALLSQLTMLAGSSSPSTACTPVRPGMPPTNGTASSDASYAVQVAADSSGSQQLLDNMGCLQQQMQVLVTATQQLAQDSEYQMLLESWKEVSSVVDKLLHVEESLASNYTCLVCMKVFDHPVSAVPCGHNYCKGCYVGTLGGKCRECPGAETGSCIPALLWSSCVPNLITG
;
A
#
# COMPACT_ATOMS: atom_id res chain seq x y z
N MET A 1 -5.83 61.56 -131.16
CA MET A 1 -6.89 62.25 -131.93
C MET A 1 -7.38 63.43 -131.11
N LYS A 2 -7.43 64.61 -131.77
CA LYS A 2 -8.37 65.73 -131.63
C LYS A 2 -9.29 65.69 -130.38
N VAL A 3 -9.46 66.76 -129.61
CA VAL A 3 -10.14 67.99 -130.05
C VAL A 3 -9.69 69.19 -129.19
N LEU A 4 -9.25 70.25 -129.88
CA LEU A 4 -9.17 71.62 -129.37
C LEU A 4 -10.58 72.22 -129.37
N CYS A 5 -11.02 72.77 -128.23
CA CYS A 5 -12.15 73.71 -128.16
C CYS A 5 -11.75 74.92 -127.32
N VAL A 6 -11.71 76.08 -127.97
CA VAL A 6 -11.84 77.43 -127.40
C VAL A 6 -13.33 77.78 -127.54
N PRO A 7 -13.99 78.40 -126.55
CA PRO A 7 -14.28 79.84 -126.71
C PRO A 7 -14.44 80.69 -125.43
N ALA A 8 -14.07 81.97 -125.63
CA ALA A 8 -14.84 83.19 -125.32
C ALA A 8 -15.17 83.60 -123.87
N GLY A 9 -14.94 84.89 -123.60
CA GLY A 9 -15.73 85.68 -122.64
C GLY A 9 -14.94 86.21 -121.45
N ALA A 10 -14.12 87.25 -121.66
CA ALA A 10 -13.51 88.03 -120.58
C ALA A 10 -14.51 89.07 -120.06
N ASP A 11 -14.99 88.88 -118.84
CA ASP A 11 -15.81 89.83 -118.07
C ASP A 11 -14.90 90.57 -117.05
N PRO A 12 -14.68 91.89 -117.19
CA PRO A 12 -13.69 92.63 -116.41
C PRO A 12 -14.26 93.23 -115.11
N THR A 13 -15.04 92.47 -114.33
CA THR A 13 -15.56 92.91 -113.01
C THR A 13 -15.27 91.96 -111.84
N SER A 14 -14.35 91.00 -112.01
CA SER A 14 -14.02 89.96 -111.00
C SER A 14 -12.55 89.98 -110.50
N ARG A 15 -11.96 91.18 -110.32
CA ARG A 15 -10.58 91.32 -109.78
C ARG A 15 -10.49 91.71 -108.30
N ILE A 16 -11.61 91.99 -107.62
CA ILE A 16 -11.60 92.35 -106.19
C ILE A 16 -11.89 91.14 -105.28
N GLY A 17 -12.60 90.10 -105.77
CA GLY A 17 -12.87 88.86 -105.01
C GLY A 17 -11.77 87.77 -105.05
N GLN A 18 -10.72 87.93 -105.87
CA GLN A 18 -9.61 86.98 -105.96
C GLN A 18 -8.47 87.30 -104.99
N HIS A 19 -8.30 88.58 -104.61
CA HIS A 19 -7.38 88.99 -103.56
C HIS A 19 -7.92 88.67 -102.16
N ALA A 20 -9.24 88.79 -101.94
CA ALA A 20 -9.90 88.35 -100.70
C ALA A 20 -9.78 86.82 -100.48
N ARG A 21 -10.07 86.00 -101.50
CA ARG A 21 -9.95 84.53 -101.39
C ARG A 21 -8.52 84.01 -101.27
N ARG A 22 -7.52 84.74 -101.79
CA ARG A 22 -6.09 84.40 -101.58
C ARG A 22 -5.60 84.84 -100.20
N ALA A 23 -6.11 85.94 -99.66
CA ALA A 23 -5.86 86.35 -98.29
C ALA A 23 -6.51 85.36 -97.29
N GLU A 24 -7.78 84.99 -97.50
CA GLU A 24 -8.46 83.97 -96.68
C GLU A 24 -7.82 82.59 -96.79
N ALA A 25 -7.35 82.18 -97.97
CA ALA A 25 -6.63 80.91 -98.12
C ALA A 25 -5.23 80.93 -97.48
N ALA A 26 -4.53 82.08 -97.53
CA ALA A 26 -3.24 82.25 -96.85
C ALA A 26 -3.42 82.31 -95.32
N GLU A 27 -4.48 82.96 -94.84
CA GLU A 27 -4.83 83.04 -93.43
C GLU A 27 -5.32 81.70 -92.88
N ALA A 28 -6.12 80.94 -93.65
CA ALA A 28 -6.51 79.57 -93.35
C ALA A 28 -5.31 78.60 -93.36
N SER A 29 -4.36 78.79 -94.29
CA SER A 29 -3.11 78.01 -94.31
C SER A 29 -2.19 78.36 -93.14
N ALA A 30 -2.13 79.63 -92.75
CA ALA A 30 -1.34 80.08 -91.60
C ALA A 30 -1.96 79.60 -90.28
N THR A 31 -3.29 79.62 -90.15
CA THR A 31 -3.99 79.03 -89.00
C THR A 31 -3.88 77.51 -88.98
N ALA A 32 -3.98 76.82 -90.12
CA ALA A 32 -3.75 75.38 -90.18
C ALA A 32 -2.31 75.00 -89.79
N ALA A 33 -1.32 75.78 -90.23
CA ALA A 33 0.08 75.61 -89.83
C ALA A 33 0.30 75.91 -88.34
N ALA A 34 -0.34 76.94 -87.79
CA ALA A 34 -0.28 77.26 -86.37
C ALA A 34 -0.97 76.20 -85.50
N VAL A 35 -2.10 75.65 -85.96
CA VAL A 35 -2.80 74.53 -85.29
C VAL A 35 -1.98 73.25 -85.38
N ALA A 36 -1.35 72.96 -86.52
CA ALA A 36 -0.44 71.82 -86.65
C ALA A 36 0.78 71.97 -85.74
N ALA A 37 1.40 73.16 -85.68
CA ALA A 37 2.52 73.45 -84.78
C ALA A 37 2.11 73.35 -83.30
N SER A 38 0.94 73.89 -82.94
CA SER A 38 0.37 73.78 -81.59
C SER A 38 0.06 72.32 -81.22
N LYS A 39 -0.46 71.54 -82.16
CA LYS A 39 -0.70 70.09 -81.99
C LYS A 39 0.60 69.33 -81.78
N THR A 40 1.63 69.58 -82.59
CA THR A 40 2.95 68.95 -82.40
C THR A 40 3.61 69.36 -81.09
N GLN A 41 3.44 70.61 -80.65
CA GLN A 41 3.93 71.08 -79.36
C GLN A 41 3.16 70.43 -78.20
N HIS A 42 1.84 70.23 -78.35
CA HIS A 42 1.02 69.53 -77.36
C HIS A 42 1.38 68.05 -77.27
N GLU A 43 1.59 67.38 -78.40
CA GLU A 43 2.06 65.98 -78.45
C GLU A 43 3.45 65.83 -77.84
N ALA A 44 4.37 66.78 -78.08
CA ALA A 44 5.69 66.80 -77.44
C ALA A 44 5.61 66.98 -75.91
N VAL A 45 4.74 67.87 -75.43
CA VAL A 45 4.50 68.07 -73.99
C VAL A 45 3.85 66.84 -73.36
N GLN A 46 2.89 66.20 -74.04
CA GLN A 46 2.30 64.93 -73.58
C GLN A 46 3.33 63.80 -73.52
N ALA A 47 4.21 63.68 -74.53
CA ALA A 47 5.28 62.70 -74.53
C ALA A 47 6.29 62.93 -73.40
N GLN A 48 6.65 64.19 -73.14
CA GLN A 48 7.54 64.56 -72.03
C GLN A 48 6.88 64.28 -70.66
N ALA A 49 5.59 64.58 -70.51
CA ALA A 49 4.83 64.26 -69.30
C ALA A 49 4.74 62.74 -69.07
N ALA A 50 4.54 61.95 -70.13
CA ALA A 50 4.54 60.49 -70.06
C ALA A 50 5.91 59.92 -69.67
N GLN A 51 7.01 60.50 -70.17
CA GLN A 51 8.37 60.11 -69.79
C GLN A 51 8.65 60.41 -68.31
N LEU A 52 8.27 61.60 -67.82
CA LEU A 52 8.42 61.95 -66.40
C LEU A 52 7.58 61.05 -65.49
N ALA A 53 6.34 60.75 -65.89
CA ALA A 53 5.48 59.82 -65.16
C ALA A 53 6.05 58.39 -65.14
N ALA A 54 6.66 57.92 -66.23
CA ALA A 54 7.33 56.62 -66.29
C ALA A 54 8.59 56.58 -65.40
N GLU A 55 9.37 57.67 -65.36
CA GLU A 55 10.53 57.78 -64.48
C GLU A 55 10.14 57.80 -63.01
N GLU A 56 9.07 58.51 -62.65
CA GLU A 56 8.52 58.55 -61.29
C GLU A 56 7.92 57.20 -60.88
N ALA A 57 7.23 56.50 -61.80
CA ALA A 57 6.78 55.13 -61.61
C ALA A 57 7.95 54.16 -61.38
N HIS A 58 9.06 54.32 -62.11
CA HIS A 58 10.25 53.49 -61.89
C HIS A 58 10.91 53.78 -60.54
N LYS A 59 11.03 55.05 -60.13
CA LYS A 59 11.58 55.44 -58.82
C LYS A 59 10.72 54.91 -57.67
N THR A 60 9.40 54.98 -57.79
CA THR A 60 8.48 54.43 -56.79
C THR A 60 8.52 52.91 -56.74
N ALA A 61 8.64 52.22 -57.87
CA ALA A 61 8.82 50.77 -57.93
C ALA A 61 10.16 50.31 -57.29
N ASP A 62 11.26 51.03 -57.54
CA ASP A 62 12.57 50.75 -56.92
C ASP A 62 12.53 50.98 -55.39
N ALA A 63 11.90 52.07 -54.95
CA ALA A 63 11.70 52.36 -53.53
C ALA A 63 10.83 51.29 -52.84
N ALA A 64 9.74 50.85 -53.48
CA ALA A 64 8.89 49.78 -52.98
C ALA A 64 9.65 48.44 -52.90
N THR A 65 10.46 48.12 -53.90
CA THR A 65 11.30 46.91 -53.91
C THR A 65 12.32 46.93 -52.77
N LYS A 66 12.98 48.06 -52.55
CA LYS A 66 13.91 48.24 -51.41
C LYS A 66 13.21 48.06 -50.06
N LEU A 67 12.01 48.62 -49.89
CA LEU A 67 11.23 48.46 -48.67
C LEU A 67 10.79 46.99 -48.44
N ILE A 68 10.39 46.29 -49.50
CA ILE A 68 10.05 44.85 -49.45
C ILE A 68 11.27 44.03 -49.04
N MET A 69 12.43 44.27 -49.66
CA MET A 69 13.68 43.57 -49.32
C MET A 69 14.11 43.84 -47.87
N GLN A 70 13.98 45.09 -47.39
CA GLN A 70 14.26 45.44 -46.00
C GLN A 70 13.32 44.74 -45.02
N ARG A 71 12.02 44.66 -45.33
CA ARG A 71 11.05 43.91 -44.52
C ARG A 71 11.33 42.41 -44.53
N LEU A 72 11.68 41.84 -45.68
CA LEU A 72 12.02 40.43 -45.80
C LEU A 72 13.27 40.08 -44.98
N ALA A 73 14.30 40.92 -45.02
CA ALA A 73 15.49 40.77 -44.18
C ALA A 73 15.14 40.88 -42.68
N GLY A 74 14.28 41.82 -42.30
CA GLY A 74 13.76 41.93 -40.93
C GLY A 74 13.00 40.68 -40.47
N MET A 75 12.13 40.13 -41.32
CA MET A 75 11.41 38.88 -41.04
C MET A 75 12.35 37.68 -40.92
N GLN A 76 13.38 37.59 -41.77
CA GLN A 76 14.39 36.52 -41.69
C GLN A 76 15.20 36.61 -40.39
N GLN A 77 15.59 37.82 -39.98
CA GLN A 77 16.29 38.02 -38.71
C GLN A 77 15.40 37.67 -37.52
N GLN A 78 14.12 38.07 -37.55
CA GLN A 78 13.16 37.70 -36.51
C GLN A 78 12.98 36.19 -36.43
N ALA A 79 12.81 35.50 -37.57
CA ALA A 79 12.69 34.05 -37.60
C ALA A 79 13.96 33.33 -37.10
N ALA A 80 15.14 33.89 -37.34
CA ALA A 80 16.40 33.37 -36.79
C ALA A 80 16.46 33.55 -35.26
N ASN A 81 16.05 34.71 -34.74
CA ASN A 81 15.97 34.96 -33.31
C ASN A 81 14.95 34.02 -32.64
N ASP A 82 13.76 33.86 -33.22
CA ASP A 82 12.71 32.98 -32.71
C ASP A 82 13.17 31.51 -32.70
N ARG A 83 13.94 31.08 -33.71
CA ARG A 83 14.56 29.74 -33.73
C ARG A 83 15.58 29.59 -32.60
N GLY A 84 16.43 30.59 -32.38
CA GLY A 84 17.40 30.57 -31.27
C GLY A 84 16.73 30.48 -29.90
N VAL A 85 15.62 31.20 -29.70
CA VAL A 85 14.82 31.09 -28.47
C VAL A 85 14.21 29.69 -28.33
N ALA A 86 13.63 29.14 -29.40
CA ALA A 86 13.05 27.80 -29.38
C ALA A 86 14.08 26.71 -29.07
N GLU A 87 15.28 26.79 -29.64
CA GLU A 87 16.39 25.87 -29.37
C GLU A 87 16.88 25.98 -27.91
N ALA A 88 16.98 27.21 -27.37
CA ALA A 88 17.33 27.43 -25.97
C ALA A 88 16.28 26.85 -25.01
N THR A 89 14.99 27.08 -25.28
CA THR A 89 13.89 26.50 -24.49
C THR A 89 13.87 24.97 -24.59
N GLN A 90 14.16 24.41 -25.76
CA GLN A 90 14.27 22.96 -25.92
C GLN A 90 15.41 22.39 -25.06
N HIS A 91 16.57 23.05 -25.04
CA HIS A 91 17.71 22.63 -24.22
C HIS A 91 17.39 22.70 -22.72
N GLU A 92 16.73 23.77 -22.27
CA GLU A 92 16.30 23.94 -20.87
C GLU A 92 15.29 22.85 -20.44
N LEU A 93 14.33 22.52 -21.31
CA LEU A 93 13.39 21.42 -21.09
C LEU A 93 14.10 20.05 -21.00
N GLN A 94 15.09 19.81 -21.86
CA GLN A 94 15.88 18.58 -21.82
C GLN A 94 16.68 18.47 -20.51
N GLN A 95 17.27 19.57 -20.04
CA GLN A 95 17.97 19.61 -18.77
C GLN A 95 17.01 19.31 -17.60
N HIS A 96 15.84 19.93 -17.57
CA HIS A 96 14.84 19.67 -16.53
C HIS A 96 14.32 18.22 -16.53
N LEU A 97 14.18 17.60 -17.71
CA LEU A 97 13.83 16.17 -17.80
C LEU A 97 14.94 15.29 -17.23
N ALA A 98 16.21 15.57 -17.54
CA ALA A 98 17.35 14.83 -16.99
C ALA A 98 17.48 14.97 -15.46
N GLU A 99 17.24 16.17 -14.92
CA GLU A 99 17.19 16.42 -13.49
C GLU A 99 16.06 15.64 -12.80
N LYS A 100 14.86 15.62 -13.40
CA LYS A 100 13.72 14.83 -12.90
C LYS A 100 13.99 13.33 -12.94
N ASP A 101 14.60 12.82 -14.00
CA ASP A 101 14.96 11.41 -14.10
C ASP A 101 15.97 11.00 -13.03
N THR A 102 16.96 11.86 -12.77
CA THR A 102 17.93 11.66 -11.69
C THR A 102 17.25 11.65 -10.32
N ALA A 103 16.33 12.58 -10.07
CA ALA A 103 15.56 12.62 -8.82
C ALA A 103 14.68 11.37 -8.63
N LEU A 104 14.00 10.91 -9.69
CA LEU A 104 13.23 9.68 -9.66
C LEU A 104 14.11 8.45 -9.41
N GLN A 105 15.32 8.42 -9.96
CA GLN A 105 16.26 7.33 -9.71
C GLN A 105 16.74 7.31 -8.26
N GLN A 106 17.06 8.47 -7.68
CA GLN A 106 17.41 8.59 -6.25
C GLN A 106 16.26 8.14 -5.35
N GLN A 107 15.03 8.52 -5.69
CA GLN A 107 13.84 8.08 -4.97
C GLN A 107 13.69 6.55 -5.00
N ARG A 108 13.81 5.91 -6.17
CA ARG A 108 13.74 4.44 -6.27
C ARG A 108 14.83 3.77 -5.42
N GLN A 109 16.03 4.34 -5.34
CA GLN A 109 17.09 3.82 -4.48
C GLN A 109 16.74 3.95 -2.99
N LEU A 110 16.13 5.06 -2.57
CA LEU A 110 15.66 5.24 -1.19
C LEU A 110 14.56 4.24 -0.84
N GLU A 111 13.56 4.05 -1.72
CA GLU A 111 12.51 3.04 -1.54
C GLU A 111 13.07 1.62 -1.43
N GLN A 112 14.03 1.26 -2.29
CA GLN A 112 14.71 -0.03 -2.22
C GLN A 112 15.45 -0.20 -0.90
N SER A 113 16.17 0.82 -0.44
CA SER A 113 16.85 0.80 0.86
C SER A 113 15.89 0.66 2.04
N TRP A 114 14.70 1.26 1.94
CA TRP A 114 13.67 1.18 2.97
C TRP A 114 13.04 -0.21 3.01
N ARG A 115 12.68 -0.77 1.84
CA ARG A 115 12.17 -2.15 1.69
C ARG A 115 13.17 -3.18 2.23
N PHE A 116 14.47 -2.99 1.95
CA PHE A 116 15.51 -3.86 2.49
C PHE A 116 15.60 -3.80 4.02
N ARG A 117 15.59 -2.59 4.61
CA ARG A 117 15.58 -2.43 6.08
C ARG A 117 14.33 -3.03 6.73
N GLN A 118 13.17 -2.94 6.08
CA GLN A 118 11.94 -3.57 6.56
C GLN A 118 12.05 -5.10 6.52
N LEU A 119 12.62 -5.67 5.45
CA LEU A 119 12.87 -7.11 5.35
C LEU A 119 13.87 -7.59 6.42
N GLU A 120 14.94 -6.85 6.68
CA GLU A 120 15.87 -7.17 7.77
C GLU A 120 15.23 -7.09 9.16
N ALA A 121 14.36 -6.10 9.39
CA ALA A 121 13.65 -5.95 10.66
C ALA A 121 12.67 -7.10 10.90
N THR A 122 11.91 -7.50 9.88
CA THR A 122 10.97 -8.63 9.95
C THR A 122 11.70 -9.96 10.13
N THR A 123 12.83 -10.17 9.43
CA THR A 123 13.68 -11.36 9.61
C THR A 123 14.24 -11.45 11.03
N ARG A 124 14.70 -10.33 11.61
CA ARG A 124 15.14 -10.29 13.02
C ARG A 124 14.02 -10.58 14.01
N ALA A 125 12.81 -10.08 13.74
CA ALA A 125 11.64 -10.36 14.57
C ALA A 125 11.28 -11.86 14.54
N LEU A 126 11.28 -12.49 13.36
CA LEU A 126 11.04 -13.93 13.21
C LEU A 126 12.09 -14.77 13.97
N ALA A 127 13.38 -14.46 13.83
CA ALA A 127 14.43 -15.14 14.59
C ALA A 127 14.26 -14.99 16.12
N THR A 128 13.74 -13.86 16.58
CA THR A 128 13.44 -13.64 18.00
C THR A 128 12.26 -14.51 18.46
N LEU A 129 11.22 -14.64 17.63
CA LEU A 129 10.08 -15.51 17.93
C LEU A 129 10.49 -16.98 17.98
N GLU A 130 11.31 -17.45 17.05
CA GLU A 130 11.88 -18.81 17.08
C GLU A 130 12.69 -19.07 18.35
N HIS A 131 13.50 -18.10 18.77
CA HIS A 131 14.26 -18.20 20.02
C HIS A 131 13.34 -18.26 21.26
N LEU A 132 12.27 -17.46 21.29
CA LEU A 132 11.28 -17.50 22.37
C LEU A 132 10.50 -18.82 22.39
N GLN A 133 10.15 -19.36 21.22
CA GLN A 133 9.50 -20.66 21.10
C GLN A 133 10.39 -21.78 21.66
N GLY A 134 11.70 -21.76 21.37
CA GLY A 134 12.66 -22.68 21.98
C GLY A 134 12.72 -22.57 23.51
N LYS A 135 12.62 -21.34 24.06
CA LYS A 135 12.55 -21.14 25.52
C LYS A 135 11.26 -21.68 26.14
N VAL A 136 10.12 -21.50 25.47
CA VAL A 136 8.84 -22.06 25.93
C VAL A 136 8.91 -23.59 25.98
N GLN A 137 9.42 -24.23 24.92
CA GLN A 137 9.61 -25.69 24.89
C GLN A 137 10.56 -26.18 25.99
N ALA A 138 11.64 -25.44 26.27
CA ALA A 138 12.55 -25.76 27.36
C ALA A 138 11.88 -25.64 28.74
N LEU A 139 11.03 -24.62 28.94
CA LEU A 139 10.25 -24.47 30.18
C LEU A 139 9.19 -25.57 30.33
N GLU A 140 8.51 -25.97 29.26
CA GLU A 140 7.57 -27.09 29.27
C GLU A 140 8.26 -28.41 29.62
N ALA A 141 9.44 -28.68 29.03
CA ALA A 141 10.24 -29.84 29.37
C ALA A 141 10.72 -29.82 30.84
N ALA A 142 11.14 -28.65 31.34
CA ALA A 142 11.52 -28.49 32.74
C ALA A 142 10.33 -28.70 33.69
N ALA A 143 9.14 -28.18 33.35
CA ALA A 143 7.92 -28.38 34.11
C ALA A 143 7.49 -29.85 34.15
N ALA A 144 7.61 -30.57 33.03
CA ALA A 144 7.35 -32.00 32.97
C ALA A 144 8.32 -32.79 33.86
N CYS A 145 9.62 -32.48 33.82
CA CYS A 145 10.62 -33.10 34.69
C CYS A 145 10.32 -32.83 36.17
N TYR A 146 9.98 -31.58 36.52
CA TYR A 146 9.60 -31.22 37.88
C TYR A 146 8.36 -31.98 38.36
N GLY A 147 7.32 -32.11 37.51
CA GLY A 147 6.13 -32.91 37.81
C GLY A 147 6.46 -34.37 38.10
N THR A 148 7.34 -35.00 37.32
CA THR A 148 7.77 -36.38 37.57
C THR A 148 8.58 -36.54 38.86
N ALA A 149 9.43 -35.56 39.18
CA ALA A 149 10.22 -35.59 40.42
C ALA A 149 9.34 -35.44 41.67
N VAL A 150 8.35 -34.54 41.63
CA VAL A 150 7.36 -34.37 42.71
C VAL A 150 6.54 -35.64 42.90
N GLN A 151 6.10 -36.29 41.80
CA GLN A 151 5.36 -37.55 41.89
C GLN A 151 6.21 -38.67 42.52
N GLN A 152 7.48 -38.81 42.11
CA GLN A 152 8.39 -39.80 42.70
C GLN A 152 8.61 -39.54 44.19
N GLN A 153 8.79 -38.28 44.59
CA GLN A 153 8.94 -37.93 46.01
C GLN A 153 7.68 -38.26 46.82
N HIS A 154 6.49 -37.99 46.26
CA HIS A 154 5.22 -38.32 46.88
C HIS A 154 5.05 -39.85 47.05
N ASP A 155 5.35 -40.63 46.02
CA ASP A 155 5.27 -42.09 46.05
C ASP A 155 6.27 -42.68 47.08
N GLN A 156 7.47 -42.10 47.17
CA GLN A 156 8.47 -42.49 48.16
C GLN A 156 7.98 -42.21 49.59
N GLN A 157 7.44 -41.02 49.85
CA GLN A 157 6.85 -40.66 51.16
C GLN A 157 5.68 -41.57 51.51
N HIS A 158 4.82 -41.91 50.55
CA HIS A 158 3.71 -42.84 50.76
C HIS A 158 4.22 -44.23 51.16
N SER A 159 5.25 -44.76 50.48
CA SER A 159 5.85 -46.05 50.82
C SER A 159 6.48 -46.06 52.22
N GLU A 160 7.14 -44.96 52.61
CA GLU A 160 7.74 -44.79 53.94
C GLU A 160 6.66 -44.79 55.03
N LEU A 161 5.55 -44.08 54.80
CA LEU A 161 4.40 -44.05 55.72
C LEU A 161 3.72 -45.42 55.84
N GLU A 162 3.58 -46.17 54.74
CA GLU A 162 3.06 -47.54 54.79
C GLU A 162 3.99 -48.49 55.56
N ALA A 163 5.30 -48.34 55.39
CA ALA A 163 6.30 -49.09 56.14
C ALA A 163 6.26 -48.72 57.65
N GLN A 164 6.12 -47.44 58.00
CA GLN A 164 5.91 -46.98 59.37
C GLN A 164 4.62 -47.54 59.98
N ARG A 165 3.51 -47.49 59.23
CA ARG A 165 2.21 -48.06 59.66
C ARG A 165 2.32 -49.57 59.91
N SER A 166 3.05 -50.30 59.07
CA SER A 166 3.30 -51.73 59.24
C SER A 166 4.15 -52.03 60.48
N ARG A 167 5.19 -51.22 60.74
CA ARG A 167 6.00 -51.30 61.97
C ARG A 167 5.16 -51.06 63.23
N LEU A 168 4.31 -50.03 63.22
CA LEU A 168 3.41 -49.73 64.33
C LEU A 168 2.38 -50.84 64.57
N ALA A 169 1.84 -51.45 63.50
CA ALA A 169 0.93 -52.59 63.63
C ALA A 169 1.62 -53.82 64.26
N ALA A 170 2.88 -54.10 63.88
CA ALA A 170 3.67 -55.16 64.49
C ALA A 170 3.93 -54.89 65.99
N TRP A 171 4.24 -53.64 66.35
CA TRP A 171 4.41 -53.23 67.75
C TRP A 171 3.11 -53.31 68.56
N ALA A 172 1.96 -53.01 67.98
CA ALA A 172 0.68 -53.18 68.67
C ALA A 172 0.45 -54.65 69.06
N GLY A 173 0.81 -55.59 68.18
CA GLY A 173 0.75 -57.03 68.47
C GLY A 173 1.66 -57.46 69.62
N THR A 174 2.90 -56.96 69.68
CA THR A 174 3.82 -57.30 70.79
C THR A 174 3.35 -56.72 72.13
N VAL A 175 2.75 -55.53 72.15
CA VAL A 175 2.16 -54.95 73.36
C VAL A 175 0.97 -55.78 73.86
N GLU A 176 0.09 -56.26 72.98
CA GLU A 176 -1.01 -57.17 73.35
C GLU A 176 -0.49 -58.49 73.93
N GLU A 177 0.55 -59.08 73.33
CA GLU A 177 1.17 -60.30 73.84
C GLU A 177 1.78 -60.11 75.24
N LEU A 178 2.52 -59.03 75.45
CA LEU A 178 3.11 -58.68 76.75
C LEU A 178 2.03 -58.41 77.81
N SER A 179 0.96 -57.69 77.47
CA SER A 179 -0.17 -57.44 78.36
C SER A 179 -0.87 -58.74 78.76
N GLY A 180 -1.13 -59.62 77.79
CA GLY A 180 -1.67 -60.96 78.04
C GLY A 180 -0.76 -61.80 78.93
N MET A 181 0.56 -61.67 78.79
CA MET A 181 1.54 -62.35 79.62
C MET A 181 1.54 -61.85 81.06
N GLY A 182 1.45 -60.53 81.28
CA GLY A 182 1.27 -59.93 82.60
C GLY A 182 -0.01 -60.41 83.30
N GLY A 183 -1.12 -60.50 82.56
CA GLY A 183 -2.38 -61.06 83.06
C GLY A 183 -2.25 -62.53 83.50
N ARG A 184 -1.56 -63.36 82.72
CA ARG A 184 -1.31 -64.78 83.05
C ARG A 184 -0.43 -64.92 84.30
N ILE A 185 0.62 -64.11 84.44
CA ILE A 185 1.50 -64.12 85.61
C ILE A 185 0.71 -63.73 86.86
N ASN A 186 -0.10 -62.67 86.80
CA ASN A 186 -0.90 -62.22 87.94
C ASN A 186 -1.93 -63.28 88.37
N ALA A 187 -2.62 -63.91 87.41
CA ALA A 187 -3.54 -65.01 87.69
C ALA A 187 -2.83 -66.21 88.36
N ALA A 188 -1.62 -66.56 87.90
CA ALA A 188 -0.83 -67.63 88.49
C ALA A 188 -0.41 -67.30 89.94
N LEU A 189 0.00 -66.06 90.22
CA LEU A 189 0.36 -65.61 91.56
C LEU A 189 -0.84 -65.65 92.52
N VAL A 190 -2.02 -65.18 92.08
CA VAL A 190 -3.25 -65.25 92.87
C VAL A 190 -3.61 -66.70 93.19
N HIS A 191 -3.52 -67.60 92.21
CA HIS A 191 -3.78 -69.02 92.41
C HIS A 191 -2.78 -69.67 93.39
N MET A 192 -1.48 -69.37 93.27
CA MET A 192 -0.46 -69.82 94.22
C MET A 192 -0.74 -69.32 95.64
N ALA A 193 -1.14 -68.05 95.80
CA ALA A 193 -1.49 -67.49 97.10
C ALA A 193 -2.71 -68.20 97.72
N GLN A 194 -3.74 -68.49 96.93
CA GLN A 194 -4.92 -69.24 97.38
C GLN A 194 -4.56 -70.68 97.81
N GLN A 195 -3.75 -71.38 97.02
CA GLN A 195 -3.26 -72.72 97.38
C GLN A 195 -2.45 -72.70 98.67
N TRP A 196 -1.63 -71.67 98.87
CA TRP A 196 -0.83 -71.53 100.08
C TRP A 196 -1.71 -71.30 101.32
N VAL A 197 -2.71 -70.42 101.25
CA VAL A 197 -3.66 -70.19 102.35
C VAL A 197 -4.39 -71.47 102.73
N ALA A 198 -4.87 -72.24 101.75
CA ALA A 198 -5.52 -73.53 101.99
C ALA A 198 -4.58 -74.54 102.66
N LYS A 199 -3.32 -74.61 102.21
CA LYS A 199 -2.29 -75.50 102.78
C LYS A 199 -1.88 -75.08 104.20
N GLN A 200 -1.82 -73.77 104.48
CA GLN A 200 -1.58 -73.23 105.82
C GLN A 200 -2.67 -73.66 106.80
N GLN A 201 -3.94 -73.60 106.40
CA GLN A 201 -5.07 -74.03 107.24
C GLN A 201 -4.99 -75.53 107.56
N GLN A 202 -4.52 -76.35 106.63
CA GLN A 202 -4.38 -77.80 106.80
C GLN A 202 -3.27 -78.19 107.80
N LEU A 203 -2.16 -77.44 107.79
CA LEU A 203 -0.95 -77.76 108.56
C LEU A 203 -0.94 -77.18 109.99
N ARG A 204 -1.87 -76.30 110.37
CA ARG A 204 -2.01 -75.75 111.74
C ARG A 204 -2.35 -76.77 112.83
N SER A 205 -2.65 -78.01 112.47
CA SER A 205 -3.05 -79.07 113.42
C SER A 205 -1.89 -79.96 113.93
N SER A 206 -0.64 -79.73 113.49
CA SER A 206 0.51 -80.57 113.84
C SER A 206 1.82 -79.79 114.01
N ASP A 207 2.53 -79.98 115.13
CA ASP A 207 3.83 -79.34 115.41
C ASP A 207 4.91 -79.66 114.37
N LYS A 208 4.89 -80.86 113.77
CA LYS A 208 5.78 -81.21 112.64
C LYS A 208 5.41 -80.46 111.36
N GLY A 209 4.13 -80.09 111.20
CA GLY A 209 3.64 -79.27 110.10
C GLY A 209 4.21 -77.86 110.11
N MET A 210 4.53 -77.31 111.29
CA MET A 210 5.08 -75.96 111.43
C MET A 210 6.50 -75.84 110.86
N GLN A 211 7.37 -76.84 111.08
CA GLN A 211 8.74 -76.83 110.52
C GLN A 211 8.75 -76.98 109.00
N VAL A 212 7.84 -77.79 108.45
CA VAL A 212 7.67 -77.93 106.99
C VAL A 212 7.11 -76.66 106.37
N LEU A 213 6.16 -76.00 107.05
CA LEU A 213 5.65 -74.69 106.65
C LEU A 213 6.77 -73.65 106.65
N GLN A 214 7.63 -73.62 107.66
CA GLN A 214 8.71 -72.64 107.75
C GLN A 214 9.70 -72.76 106.58
N LYS A 215 10.13 -73.99 106.24
CA LYS A 215 10.95 -74.23 105.03
C LYS A 215 10.24 -73.84 103.73
N GLN A 216 8.93 -74.11 103.63
CA GLN A 216 8.15 -73.71 102.44
C GLN A 216 7.97 -72.20 102.34
N VAL A 217 7.86 -71.50 103.48
CA VAL A 217 7.82 -70.03 103.53
C VAL A 217 9.15 -69.44 103.08
N GLU A 218 10.29 -69.92 103.59
CA GLU A 218 11.61 -69.47 103.13
C GLU A 218 11.79 -69.69 101.61
N GLN A 219 11.35 -70.84 101.09
CA GLN A 219 11.42 -71.12 99.65
C GLN A 219 10.51 -70.17 98.83
N LEU A 220 9.31 -69.86 99.32
CA LEU A 220 8.40 -68.91 98.67
C LEU A 220 8.89 -67.46 98.76
N GLU A 221 9.49 -67.06 99.89
CA GLU A 221 10.14 -65.76 100.04
C GLU A 221 11.29 -65.60 99.04
N GLN A 222 12.07 -66.67 98.83
CA GLN A 222 13.14 -66.68 97.83
C GLN A 222 12.59 -66.59 96.39
N GLN A 223 11.50 -67.29 96.08
CA GLN A 223 10.81 -67.19 94.79
C GLN A 223 10.20 -65.81 94.56
N LEU A 224 9.56 -65.22 95.58
CA LEU A 224 8.98 -63.88 95.53
C LEU A 224 10.07 -62.80 95.38
N SER A 225 11.19 -62.94 96.08
CA SER A 225 12.37 -62.08 95.91
C SER A 225 12.86 -62.07 94.45
N MET A 226 12.98 -63.25 93.83
CA MET A 226 13.38 -63.37 92.44
C MET A 226 12.35 -62.77 91.47
N ALA A 227 11.05 -62.94 91.75
CA ALA A 227 9.97 -62.35 90.97
C ALA A 227 10.00 -60.81 91.02
N VAL A 228 10.21 -60.21 92.20
CA VAL A 228 10.33 -58.75 92.38
C VAL A 228 11.55 -58.19 91.64
N VAL A 229 12.67 -58.91 91.62
CA VAL A 229 13.85 -58.53 90.83
C VAL A 229 13.53 -58.57 89.34
N MET A 230 12.83 -59.60 88.86
CA MET A 230 12.42 -59.72 87.46
C MET A 230 11.42 -58.63 87.06
N GLU A 231 10.48 -58.27 87.94
CA GLU A 231 9.54 -57.16 87.73
C GLU A 231 10.27 -55.82 87.62
N ARG A 232 11.22 -55.52 88.52
CA ARG A 232 12.03 -54.29 88.42
C ARG A 232 12.83 -54.24 87.12
N LYS A 233 13.36 -55.39 86.68
CA LYS A 233 14.07 -55.47 85.40
C LYS A 233 13.13 -55.16 84.22
N LEU A 234 11.94 -55.76 84.20
CA LEU A 234 10.92 -55.47 83.17
C LEU A 234 10.44 -54.01 83.21
N GLN A 235 10.29 -53.42 84.39
CA GLN A 235 9.93 -52.00 84.54
C GLN A 235 11.03 -51.08 84.01
N SER A 236 12.31 -51.43 84.23
CA SER A 236 13.44 -50.70 83.64
C SER A 236 13.44 -50.80 82.11
N GLU A 237 13.30 -52.01 81.57
CA GLU A 237 13.24 -52.23 80.11
C GLU A 237 12.04 -51.50 79.48
N LEU A 238 10.89 -51.45 80.16
CA LEU A 238 9.72 -50.70 79.72
C LEU A 238 9.97 -49.18 79.73
N ALA A 239 10.67 -48.66 80.73
CA ALA A 239 11.04 -47.25 80.79
C ALA A 239 12.00 -46.88 79.65
N ASP A 240 12.97 -47.74 79.33
CA ASP A 240 13.89 -47.56 78.21
C ASP A 240 13.14 -47.56 76.86
N VAL A 241 12.17 -48.46 76.67
CA VAL A 241 11.30 -48.48 75.47
C VAL A 241 10.46 -47.20 75.37
N HIS A 242 9.92 -46.69 76.48
CA HIS A 242 9.19 -45.41 76.48
C HIS A 242 10.08 -44.23 76.13
N ALA A 243 11.32 -44.19 76.64
CA ALA A 243 12.29 -43.16 76.33
C ALA A 243 12.74 -43.21 74.86
N ALA A 244 12.95 -44.41 74.31
CA ALA A 244 13.24 -44.58 72.89
C ALA A 244 12.06 -44.09 72.02
N ARG A 245 10.82 -44.45 72.37
CA ARG A 245 9.62 -43.99 71.66
C ARG A 245 9.44 -42.47 71.70
N SER A 246 9.69 -41.82 72.84
CA SER A 246 9.56 -40.37 72.92
C SER A 246 10.63 -39.65 72.09
N LYS A 247 11.84 -40.22 72.01
CA LYS A 247 12.90 -39.75 71.12
C LYS A 247 12.51 -39.89 69.65
N ASP A 248 12.04 -41.06 69.22
CA ASP A 248 11.60 -41.30 67.84
C ASP A 248 10.43 -40.37 67.46
N GLN A 249 9.51 -40.10 68.40
CA GLN A 249 8.41 -39.15 68.20
C GLN A 249 8.91 -37.71 68.03
N ALA A 250 9.95 -37.31 68.77
CA ALA A 250 10.54 -35.98 68.64
C ALA A 250 11.30 -35.82 67.31
N GLU A 251 12.04 -36.84 66.88
CA GLU A 251 12.73 -36.85 65.59
C GLU A 251 11.72 -36.80 64.44
N ALA A 252 10.65 -37.61 64.48
CA ALA A 252 9.58 -37.59 63.48
C ALA A 252 8.84 -36.24 63.43
N ALA A 253 8.58 -35.62 64.58
CA ALA A 253 7.95 -34.29 64.63
C ALA A 253 8.84 -33.21 63.99
N HIS A 254 10.16 -33.30 64.18
CA HIS A 254 11.12 -32.38 63.58
C HIS A 254 11.21 -32.59 62.05
N GLU A 255 11.24 -33.83 61.57
CA GLU A 255 11.19 -34.14 60.13
C GLU A 255 9.88 -33.63 59.49
N LEU A 256 8.75 -33.83 60.17
CA LEU A 256 7.46 -33.31 59.71
C LEU A 256 7.50 -31.77 59.59
N GLN A 257 8.08 -31.08 60.58
CA GLN A 257 8.23 -29.63 60.55
C GLN A 257 9.15 -29.15 59.42
N GLN A 258 10.24 -29.87 59.14
CA GLN A 258 11.12 -29.57 58.01
C GLN A 258 10.42 -29.78 56.66
N SER A 259 9.67 -30.88 56.51
CA SER A 259 8.90 -31.16 55.29
C SER A 259 7.80 -30.12 55.05
N ALA A 260 7.11 -29.66 56.10
CA ALA A 260 6.12 -28.59 56.02
C ALA A 260 6.74 -27.26 55.59
N ALA A 261 7.93 -26.91 56.11
CA ALA A 261 8.66 -25.72 55.69
C ALA A 261 9.10 -25.79 54.22
N ALA A 262 9.54 -26.95 53.76
CA ALA A 262 9.90 -27.17 52.35
C ALA A 262 8.68 -27.04 51.42
N LEU A 263 7.52 -27.58 51.83
CA LEU A 263 6.27 -27.45 51.08
C LEU A 263 5.83 -25.99 50.97
N ALA A 264 5.87 -25.24 52.08
CA ALA A 264 5.55 -23.81 52.10
C ALA A 264 6.49 -22.98 51.20
N ALA A 265 7.79 -23.32 51.16
CA ALA A 265 8.74 -22.70 50.25
C ALA A 265 8.44 -23.02 48.77
N ALA A 266 8.04 -24.25 48.46
CA ALA A 266 7.64 -24.67 47.12
C ALA A 266 6.36 -23.96 46.66
N GLU A 267 5.34 -23.82 47.53
CA GLU A 267 4.11 -23.07 47.24
C GLU A 267 4.39 -21.58 46.99
N ALA A 268 5.29 -20.97 47.77
CA ALA A 268 5.72 -19.59 47.56
C ALA A 268 6.43 -19.42 46.20
N ALA A 269 7.30 -20.36 45.83
CA ALA A 269 7.97 -20.37 44.53
C ALA A 269 6.98 -20.54 43.37
N ALA A 270 6.01 -21.44 43.49
CA ALA A 270 4.95 -21.64 42.50
C ALA A 270 4.10 -20.37 42.32
N THR A 271 3.74 -19.71 43.43
CA THR A 271 2.99 -18.44 43.40
C THR A 271 3.78 -17.32 42.71
N ALA A 272 5.09 -17.23 42.97
CA ALA A 272 5.97 -16.29 42.28
C ALA A 272 6.06 -16.56 40.77
N ALA A 273 6.17 -17.84 40.38
CA ALA A 273 6.16 -18.24 38.96
C ALA A 273 4.84 -17.90 38.27
N GLN A 274 3.70 -18.14 38.93
CA GLN A 274 2.38 -17.78 38.39
C GLN A 274 2.21 -16.27 38.22
N THR A 275 2.72 -15.48 39.16
CA THR A 275 2.71 -14.01 39.07
C THR A 275 3.56 -13.53 37.89
N ALA A 276 4.74 -14.11 37.67
CA ALA A 276 5.59 -13.79 36.54
C ALA A 276 4.93 -14.16 35.19
N ALA A 277 4.28 -15.33 35.11
CA ALA A 277 3.53 -15.74 33.92
C ALA A 277 2.36 -14.78 33.61
N THR A 278 1.62 -14.35 34.64
CA THR A 278 0.53 -13.38 34.50
C THR A 278 1.05 -12.02 34.01
N GLN A 279 2.22 -11.60 34.48
CA GLN A 279 2.88 -10.38 34.01
C GLN A 279 3.28 -10.48 32.53
N GLN A 280 3.79 -11.64 32.09
CA GLN A 280 4.11 -11.87 30.67
C GLN A 280 2.85 -11.87 29.79
N GLN A 281 1.75 -12.50 30.22
CA GLN A 281 0.47 -12.45 29.49
C GLN A 281 -0.06 -11.03 29.38
N THR A 282 0.08 -10.22 30.43
CA THR A 282 -0.32 -8.80 30.41
C THR A 282 0.51 -8.00 29.40
N GLN A 283 1.82 -8.26 29.30
CA GLN A 283 2.68 -7.62 28.31
C GLN A 283 2.30 -8.04 26.87
N LEU A 284 1.96 -9.30 26.65
CA LEU A 284 1.50 -9.79 25.35
C LEU A 284 0.20 -9.10 24.92
N ALA A 285 -0.79 -9.04 25.81
CA ALA A 285 -2.06 -8.35 25.55
C ALA A 285 -1.88 -6.85 25.25
N GLN A 286 -0.92 -6.19 25.92
CA GLN A 286 -0.55 -4.80 25.62
C GLN A 286 0.06 -4.67 24.21
N LEU A 287 0.90 -5.62 23.78
CA LEU A 287 1.46 -5.62 22.43
C LEU A 287 0.38 -5.85 21.37
N GLU A 288 -0.53 -6.79 21.57
CA GLU A 288 -1.67 -7.04 20.66
C GLU A 288 -2.54 -5.79 20.50
N THR A 289 -2.83 -5.09 21.61
CA THR A 289 -3.58 -3.83 21.59
C THR A 289 -2.85 -2.76 20.76
N ARG A 290 -1.53 -2.66 20.88
CA ARG A 290 -0.71 -1.71 20.10
C ARG A 290 -0.69 -2.07 18.61
N VAL A 291 -0.63 -3.36 18.28
CA VAL A 291 -0.71 -3.83 16.88
C VAL A 291 -2.07 -3.48 16.28
N ALA A 292 -3.17 -3.78 16.98
CA ALA A 292 -4.52 -3.44 16.53
C ALA A 292 -4.71 -1.92 16.33
N ALA A 293 -4.14 -1.09 17.22
CA ALA A 293 -4.16 0.36 17.06
C ALA A 293 -3.37 0.83 15.82
N ALA A 294 -2.22 0.21 15.55
CA ALA A 294 -1.42 0.49 14.36
C ALA A 294 -2.13 0.07 13.07
N GLU A 295 -2.81 -1.08 13.07
CA GLU A 295 -3.63 -1.55 11.95
C GLU A 295 -4.81 -0.61 11.68
N SER A 296 -5.53 -0.19 12.72
CA SER A 296 -6.62 0.80 12.62
C SER A 296 -6.13 2.11 11.98
N THR A 297 -4.97 2.60 12.43
CA THR A 297 -4.32 3.78 11.87
C THR A 297 -3.95 3.57 10.39
N SER A 298 -3.39 2.40 10.04
CA SER A 298 -3.08 2.03 8.66
C SER A 298 -4.33 2.00 7.78
N THR A 299 -5.43 1.41 8.25
CA THR A 299 -6.70 1.39 7.51
C THR A 299 -7.28 2.78 7.32
N SER A 300 -7.22 3.65 8.34
CA SER A 300 -7.65 5.04 8.22
C SER A 300 -6.86 5.79 7.14
N LEU A 301 -5.53 5.63 7.12
CA LEU A 301 -4.66 6.20 6.09
C LEU A 301 -4.99 5.65 4.69
N ARG A 302 -5.30 4.36 4.55
CA ARG A 302 -5.73 3.78 3.26
C ARG A 302 -7.06 4.36 2.78
N VAL A 303 -8.03 4.56 3.68
CA VAL A 303 -9.33 5.18 3.33
C VAL A 303 -9.13 6.63 2.89
N GLN A 304 -8.30 7.40 3.60
CA GLN A 304 -7.96 8.77 3.20
C GLN A 304 -7.25 8.81 1.84
N ALA A 305 -6.29 7.91 1.61
CA ALA A 305 -5.61 7.80 0.33
C ALA A 305 -6.58 7.44 -0.81
N ALA A 306 -7.51 6.52 -0.58
CA ALA A 306 -8.53 6.13 -1.55
C ALA A 306 -9.50 7.28 -1.87
N ALA A 307 -9.95 8.04 -0.85
CA ALA A 307 -10.79 9.22 -1.05
C ALA A 307 -10.09 10.27 -1.91
N LYS A 308 -8.81 10.55 -1.61
CA LYS A 308 -8.00 11.51 -2.36
C LYS A 308 -7.71 11.05 -3.79
N ALA A 309 -7.50 9.74 -4.00
CA ALA A 309 -7.39 9.15 -5.33
C ALA A 309 -8.68 9.31 -6.16
N SER A 310 -9.86 9.15 -5.55
CA SER A 310 -11.15 9.38 -6.21
C SER A 310 -11.34 10.85 -6.62
N GLU A 311 -10.87 11.78 -5.79
CA GLU A 311 -10.90 13.22 -6.09
C GLU A 311 -10.01 13.55 -7.29
N LEU A 312 -8.78 13.01 -7.32
CA LEU A 312 -7.89 13.15 -8.48
C LEU A 312 -8.46 12.53 -9.75
N ALA A 313 -9.11 11.37 -9.65
CA ALA A 313 -9.76 10.73 -10.80
C ALA A 313 -10.88 11.61 -11.39
N SER A 314 -11.68 12.26 -10.53
CA SER A 314 -12.70 13.23 -10.93
C SER A 314 -12.08 14.44 -11.64
N MET A 315 -11.01 15.00 -11.06
CA MET A 315 -10.27 16.11 -11.67
C MET A 315 -9.70 15.75 -13.05
N ASN A 316 -9.10 14.56 -13.19
CA ASN A 316 -8.58 14.08 -14.47
C ASN A 316 -9.71 13.92 -15.51
N GLY A 317 -10.88 13.42 -15.11
CA GLY A 317 -12.07 13.35 -15.98
C GLY A 317 -12.50 14.73 -16.50
N ASN A 318 -12.46 15.75 -15.64
CA ASN A 318 -12.76 17.13 -16.02
C ASN A 318 -11.73 17.70 -17.00
N VAL A 319 -10.43 17.46 -16.76
CA VAL A 319 -9.35 17.89 -17.66
C VAL A 319 -9.48 17.21 -19.04
N GLN A 320 -9.75 15.90 -19.08
CA GLN A 320 -9.96 15.17 -20.33
C GLN A 320 -11.19 15.67 -21.10
N ASN A 321 -12.27 16.04 -20.40
CA ASN A 321 -13.44 16.66 -21.03
C ASN A 321 -13.11 18.03 -21.62
N ALA A 322 -12.37 18.88 -20.91
CA ALA A 322 -11.92 20.17 -21.40
C ALA A 322 -11.03 20.01 -22.64
N LEU A 323 -10.07 19.07 -22.61
CA LEU A 323 -9.19 18.78 -23.74
C LEU A 323 -9.98 18.31 -24.97
N ARG A 324 -10.98 17.44 -24.80
CA ARG A 324 -11.87 17.01 -25.89
C ARG A 324 -12.69 18.17 -26.47
N LYS A 325 -13.07 19.15 -25.65
CA LYS A 325 -13.78 20.35 -26.11
C LYS A 325 -12.86 21.24 -26.94
N LEU A 326 -11.63 21.45 -26.50
CA LEU A 326 -10.61 22.21 -27.24
C LEU A 326 -10.25 21.56 -28.57
N LYS A 327 -10.06 20.24 -28.61
CA LYS A 327 -9.82 19.52 -29.88
C LYS A 327 -10.96 19.69 -30.87
N ARG A 328 -12.22 19.70 -30.42
CA ARG A 328 -13.38 19.96 -31.27
C ARG A 328 -13.40 21.39 -31.81
N MET A 329 -13.04 22.37 -30.99
CA MET A 329 -12.93 23.77 -31.42
C MET A 329 -11.81 23.96 -32.44
N ALA A 330 -10.64 23.33 -32.22
CA ALA A 330 -9.53 23.37 -33.15
C ALA A 330 -9.88 22.72 -34.51
N ALA A 331 -10.59 21.59 -34.49
CA ALA A 331 -11.10 20.95 -35.72
C ALA A 331 -12.08 21.86 -36.47
N ALA A 332 -13.05 22.47 -35.78
CA ALA A 332 -13.99 23.41 -36.38
C ALA A 332 -13.29 24.67 -36.96
N ALA A 333 -12.24 25.16 -36.30
CA ALA A 333 -11.41 26.25 -36.81
C ALA A 333 -10.63 25.82 -38.07
N GLY A 334 -10.08 24.60 -38.09
CA GLY A 334 -9.44 24.02 -39.26
C GLY A 334 -10.41 23.89 -40.45
N ASP A 335 -11.65 23.45 -40.21
CA ASP A 335 -12.69 23.39 -41.24
C ASP A 335 -13.05 24.77 -41.78
N MET A 336 -13.14 25.79 -40.92
CA MET A 336 -13.34 27.18 -41.35
C MET A 336 -12.20 27.70 -42.22
N VAL A 337 -10.94 27.44 -41.84
CA VAL A 337 -9.76 27.82 -42.63
C VAL A 337 -9.75 27.08 -43.97
N GLY A 338 -10.01 25.78 -44.00
CA GLY A 338 -10.09 25.01 -45.25
C GLY A 338 -11.27 25.42 -46.13
N THR A 339 -12.34 25.98 -45.55
CA THR A 339 -13.45 26.58 -46.32
C THR A 339 -13.04 27.92 -46.92
N LEU A 340 -12.29 28.74 -46.19
CA LEU A 340 -11.70 30.00 -46.69
C LEU A 340 -10.70 29.75 -47.83
N GLU A 341 -9.86 28.71 -47.73
CA GLU A 341 -8.92 28.32 -48.79
C GLU A 341 -9.63 27.78 -50.03
N ARG A 342 -10.73 27.03 -49.87
CA ARG A 342 -11.57 26.56 -51.00
C ARG A 342 -12.37 27.67 -51.67
N MET A 343 -12.57 28.80 -51.00
CA MET A 343 -13.06 30.03 -51.63
C MET A 343 -11.95 30.81 -52.36
N GLY A 344 -10.84 30.15 -52.70
CA GLY A 344 -9.74 30.64 -53.53
C GLY A 344 -10.23 31.45 -54.73
N GLY A 345 -10.05 32.77 -54.61
CA GLY A 345 -10.61 33.77 -55.52
C GLY A 345 -10.82 35.14 -54.86
N LEU A 346 -10.53 35.30 -53.57
CA LEU A 346 -10.67 36.60 -52.90
C LEU A 346 -9.46 37.50 -53.23
N GLN A 347 -9.76 38.56 -53.98
CA GLN A 347 -8.87 39.68 -54.26
C GLN A 347 -8.22 40.21 -52.96
N PRO A 348 -6.95 40.65 -53.00
CA PRO A 348 -6.20 41.13 -51.81
C PRO A 348 -6.94 42.20 -50.98
N GLN A 349 -7.83 42.96 -51.61
CA GLN A 349 -8.66 43.99 -50.98
C GLN A 349 -9.74 43.40 -50.05
N ALA A 350 -10.27 42.21 -50.35
CA ALA A 350 -11.26 41.54 -49.51
C ALA A 350 -10.63 40.93 -48.25
N VAL A 351 -9.38 40.44 -48.35
CA VAL A 351 -8.60 39.95 -47.20
C VAL A 351 -8.20 41.10 -46.27
N ALA A 352 -7.82 42.26 -46.84
CA ALA A 352 -7.56 43.46 -46.06
C ALA A 352 -8.83 44.00 -45.35
N ALA A 353 -10.00 43.94 -46.00
CA ALA A 353 -11.27 44.34 -45.39
C ALA A 353 -11.69 43.39 -44.25
N LEU A 354 -11.48 42.07 -44.40
CA LEU A 354 -11.76 41.09 -43.34
C LEU A 354 -10.81 41.23 -42.14
N LEU A 355 -9.52 41.49 -42.40
CA LEU A 355 -8.54 41.76 -41.34
C LEU A 355 -8.82 43.09 -40.62
N SER A 356 -9.22 44.14 -41.33
CA SER A 356 -9.66 45.40 -40.70
C SER A 356 -10.94 45.21 -39.86
N GLN A 357 -11.88 44.38 -40.29
CA GLN A 357 -13.08 44.06 -39.52
C GLN A 357 -12.79 43.21 -38.29
N LEU A 358 -11.81 42.30 -38.31
CA LEU A 358 -11.37 41.54 -37.13
C LEU A 358 -10.54 42.39 -36.15
N THR A 359 -9.81 43.40 -36.64
CA THR A 359 -8.99 44.30 -35.81
C THR A 359 -9.82 45.33 -35.05
N MET A 360 -10.94 45.79 -35.62
CA MET A 360 -11.90 46.72 -34.97
C MET A 360 -12.63 46.15 -33.75
N LEU A 361 -12.44 44.87 -33.52
CA LEU A 361 -13.41 43.99 -32.90
C LEU A 361 -12.73 43.32 -31.67
N ALA A 362 -11.40 43.20 -31.71
CA ALA A 362 -10.52 42.88 -30.58
C ALA A 362 -10.02 44.10 -29.79
N GLY A 363 -10.52 45.31 -30.09
CA GLY A 363 -9.91 46.58 -29.68
C GLY A 363 -10.79 47.54 -28.88
N SER A 364 -11.55 47.10 -27.87
CA SER A 364 -12.02 48.01 -26.81
C SER A 364 -12.54 47.27 -25.57
N SER A 365 -11.74 47.21 -24.50
CA SER A 365 -12.26 46.96 -23.16
C SER A 365 -11.40 47.67 -22.11
N SER A 366 -11.91 48.79 -21.59
CA SER A 366 -11.44 49.40 -20.33
C SER A 366 -12.07 48.67 -19.13
N PRO A 367 -11.40 48.56 -17.97
CA PRO A 367 -11.95 47.84 -16.82
C PRO A 367 -12.92 48.74 -16.06
N SER A 368 -14.17 48.30 -15.89
CA SER A 368 -15.12 48.93 -14.96
C SER A 368 -15.32 48.01 -13.75
N THR A 369 -15.15 48.62 -12.57
CA THR A 369 -15.25 48.04 -11.24
C THR A 369 -16.71 47.84 -10.81
N ALA A 370 -16.91 46.86 -9.93
CA ALA A 370 -18.09 46.58 -9.08
C ALA A 370 -19.09 45.53 -9.60
N CYS A 371 -19.10 44.38 -8.91
CA CYS A 371 -20.27 43.53 -8.73
C CYS A 371 -20.31 43.07 -7.27
N THR A 372 -21.36 43.49 -6.56
CA THR A 372 -21.79 42.97 -5.25
C THR A 372 -22.62 41.70 -5.43
N PRO A 373 -22.64 40.76 -4.47
CA PRO A 373 -23.38 39.52 -4.61
C PRO A 373 -24.83 39.68 -4.13
N VAL A 374 -25.80 39.28 -4.95
CA VAL A 374 -27.21 39.10 -4.55
C VAL A 374 -27.50 37.62 -4.34
N ARG A 375 -28.23 37.35 -3.24
CA ARG A 375 -28.66 36.05 -2.70
C ARG A 375 -29.75 35.37 -3.57
N PRO A 376 -29.92 34.03 -3.51
CA PRO A 376 -30.93 33.32 -4.30
C PRO A 376 -32.29 33.22 -3.57
N GLY A 377 -33.37 33.47 -4.31
CA GLY A 377 -34.77 33.28 -3.91
C GLY A 377 -35.56 32.47 -4.96
N MET A 378 -36.53 31.70 -4.46
CA MET A 378 -37.34 30.61 -5.03
C MET A 378 -38.26 30.95 -6.24
N PRO A 379 -38.94 29.95 -6.87
CA PRO A 379 -39.55 30.07 -8.21
C PRO A 379 -41.11 30.20 -8.15
N PRO A 380 -41.90 30.04 -9.23
CA PRO A 380 -42.72 31.11 -9.80
C PRO A 380 -44.23 30.91 -9.63
N THR A 381 -45.02 31.96 -9.88
CA THR A 381 -46.46 31.84 -10.13
C THR A 381 -46.88 32.53 -11.43
N ASN A 382 -47.75 31.80 -12.13
CA ASN A 382 -48.39 32.05 -13.42
C ASN A 382 -49.13 33.40 -13.58
N GLY A 383 -49.37 33.75 -14.85
CA GLY A 383 -50.48 34.59 -15.31
C GLY A 383 -50.10 35.49 -16.48
N THR A 384 -50.44 35.13 -17.72
CA THR A 384 -51.51 35.75 -18.56
C THR A 384 -51.26 37.23 -18.91
N ALA A 385 -51.36 37.73 -20.14
CA ALA A 385 -51.83 37.28 -21.43
C ALA A 385 -51.52 38.40 -22.47
N SER A 386 -51.69 38.10 -23.77
CA SER A 386 -52.11 39.05 -24.83
C SER A 386 -51.08 40.12 -25.24
N SER A 387 -50.81 40.48 -26.50
CA SER A 387 -51.51 40.31 -27.78
C SER A 387 -50.53 40.67 -28.91
N ASP A 388 -50.76 40.06 -30.07
CA ASP A 388 -50.54 40.52 -31.45
C ASP A 388 -49.75 41.82 -31.69
N ALA A 389 -48.74 41.76 -32.56
CA ALA A 389 -48.83 42.35 -33.90
C ALA A 389 -47.51 42.29 -34.68
N SER A 390 -47.67 42.12 -35.99
CA SER A 390 -46.83 42.69 -37.05
C SER A 390 -45.46 42.08 -37.31
N TYR A 391 -45.52 41.10 -38.21
CA TYR A 391 -44.49 40.70 -39.16
C TYR A 391 -43.99 41.91 -39.97
N ALA A 392 -42.82 42.45 -39.65
CA ALA A 392 -42.04 43.32 -40.53
C ALA A 392 -40.56 42.97 -40.37
N VAL A 393 -40.07 42.15 -41.30
CA VAL A 393 -38.65 41.83 -41.46
C VAL A 393 -37.95 43.09 -41.97
N GLN A 394 -37.34 43.84 -41.07
CA GLN A 394 -36.28 44.80 -41.40
C GLN A 394 -34.97 44.18 -40.95
N VAL A 395 -34.18 43.75 -41.93
CA VAL A 395 -32.78 43.33 -41.74
C VAL A 395 -31.96 44.61 -41.54
N ALA A 396 -31.88 45.09 -40.31
CA ALA A 396 -30.83 46.00 -39.89
C ALA A 396 -29.56 45.16 -39.70
N ALA A 397 -28.50 45.50 -40.43
CA ALA A 397 -27.18 44.91 -40.27
C ALA A 397 -26.59 45.38 -38.94
N ASP A 398 -26.92 44.63 -37.89
CA ASP A 398 -26.49 44.87 -36.52
C ASP A 398 -25.00 44.49 -36.36
N SER A 399 -24.12 45.50 -36.30
CA SER A 399 -22.71 45.36 -35.95
C SER A 399 -22.46 44.92 -34.49
N SER A 400 -23.53 44.75 -33.70
CA SER A 400 -23.51 44.32 -32.30
C SER A 400 -23.20 42.83 -32.14
N GLY A 401 -23.62 41.98 -33.08
CA GLY A 401 -23.38 40.53 -32.99
C GLY A 401 -21.91 40.15 -33.10
N SER A 402 -21.13 40.91 -33.86
CA SER A 402 -19.70 40.63 -34.07
C SER A 402 -18.86 41.07 -32.86
N GLN A 403 -19.20 42.21 -32.23
CA GLN A 403 -18.55 42.68 -31.00
C GLN A 403 -18.82 41.72 -29.84
N GLN A 404 -20.07 41.26 -29.72
CA GLN A 404 -20.45 40.28 -28.70
C GLN A 404 -19.72 38.94 -28.86
N LEU A 405 -19.43 38.52 -30.10
CA LEU A 405 -18.67 37.30 -30.37
C LEU A 405 -17.20 37.41 -29.92
N LEU A 406 -16.58 38.58 -30.08
CA LEU A 406 -15.22 38.80 -29.65
C LEU A 406 -15.07 39.05 -28.16
N ASP A 407 -16.05 39.69 -27.53
CA ASP A 407 -16.12 39.79 -26.07
C ASP A 407 -16.29 38.39 -25.45
N ASN A 408 -17.10 37.52 -26.07
CA ASN A 408 -17.25 36.12 -25.66
C ASN A 408 -15.96 35.31 -25.86
N MET A 409 -15.24 35.51 -26.97
CA MET A 409 -13.94 34.87 -27.20
C MET A 409 -12.88 35.34 -26.21
N GLY A 410 -12.83 36.63 -25.91
CA GLY A 410 -11.94 37.20 -24.90
C GLY A 410 -12.20 36.63 -23.51
N CYS A 411 -13.47 36.51 -23.12
CA CYS A 411 -13.87 35.86 -21.87
C CYS A 411 -13.46 34.38 -21.83
N LEU A 412 -13.65 33.65 -22.93
CA LEU A 412 -13.27 32.23 -23.01
C LEU A 412 -11.75 32.04 -22.94
N GLN A 413 -10.98 32.91 -23.59
CA GLN A 413 -9.52 32.89 -23.52
C GLN A 413 -9.03 33.19 -22.11
N GLN A 414 -9.66 34.15 -21.43
CA GLN A 414 -9.34 34.48 -20.04
C GLN A 414 -9.70 33.33 -19.09
N GLN A 415 -10.85 32.68 -19.26
CA GLN A 415 -11.23 31.49 -18.49
C GLN A 415 -10.26 30.33 -18.71
N MET A 416 -9.80 30.13 -19.96
CA MET A 416 -8.83 29.09 -20.27
C MET A 416 -7.46 29.40 -19.65
N GLN A 417 -7.04 30.66 -19.64
CA GLN A 417 -5.80 31.07 -18.99
C GLN A 417 -5.86 30.84 -17.47
N VAL A 418 -7.00 31.12 -16.83
CA VAL A 418 -7.22 30.82 -15.40
C VAL A 418 -7.14 29.32 -15.15
N LEU A 419 -7.74 28.49 -16.01
CA LEU A 419 -7.70 27.04 -15.86
C LEU A 419 -6.28 26.47 -16.03
N VAL A 420 -5.53 26.95 -17.02
CA VAL A 420 -4.12 26.55 -17.23
C VAL A 420 -3.26 26.96 -16.04
N THR A 421 -3.46 28.18 -15.53
CA THR A 421 -2.70 28.66 -14.37
C THR A 421 -3.05 27.86 -13.11
N ALA A 422 -4.33 27.56 -12.88
CA ALA A 422 -4.76 26.74 -11.75
C ALA A 422 -4.24 25.30 -11.84
N THR A 423 -4.21 24.71 -13.03
CA THR A 423 -3.65 23.36 -13.23
C THR A 423 -2.13 23.32 -13.09
N GLN A 424 -1.41 24.38 -13.52
CA GLN A 424 0.02 24.52 -13.23
C GLN A 424 0.29 24.70 -11.75
N GLN A 425 -0.53 25.47 -11.03
CA GLN A 425 -0.40 25.64 -9.57
C GLN A 425 -0.65 24.33 -8.84
N LEU A 426 -1.69 23.56 -9.22
CA LEU A 426 -1.95 22.24 -8.65
C LEU A 426 -0.85 21.24 -8.98
N ALA A 427 -0.23 21.31 -10.16
CA ALA A 427 0.91 20.46 -10.53
C ALA A 427 2.19 20.85 -9.77
N GLN A 428 2.33 22.11 -9.38
CA GLN A 428 3.43 22.61 -8.54
C GLN A 428 3.17 22.42 -7.04
N ASP A 429 1.92 22.13 -6.67
CA ASP A 429 1.56 21.88 -5.28
C ASP A 429 2.31 20.64 -4.78
N SER A 430 3.11 20.86 -3.74
CA SER A 430 3.88 19.81 -3.08
C SER A 430 3.00 18.64 -2.62
N GLU A 431 1.73 18.91 -2.32
CA GLU A 431 0.78 17.90 -1.87
C GLU A 431 0.32 17.00 -3.02
N TYR A 432 0.18 17.54 -4.23
CA TYR A 432 -0.14 16.77 -5.43
C TYR A 432 1.05 15.89 -5.87
N GLN A 433 2.27 16.43 -5.80
CA GLN A 433 3.48 15.66 -6.09
C GLN A 433 3.65 14.49 -5.11
N MET A 434 3.42 14.72 -3.82
CA MET A 434 3.45 13.67 -2.80
C MET A 434 2.42 12.57 -3.07
N LEU A 435 1.21 12.93 -3.52
CA LEU A 435 0.18 11.95 -3.85
C LEU A 435 0.53 11.14 -5.10
N LEU A 436 1.07 11.79 -6.12
CA LEU A 436 1.48 11.14 -7.36
C LEU A 436 2.57 10.10 -7.08
N GLU A 437 3.48 10.42 -6.16
CA GLU A 437 4.56 9.55 -5.77
C GLU A 437 4.08 8.37 -4.91
N SER A 438 3.18 8.63 -3.95
CA SER A 438 2.50 7.56 -3.20
C SER A 438 1.74 6.61 -4.13
N TRP A 439 1.11 7.11 -5.19
CA TRP A 439 0.43 6.27 -6.17
C TRP A 439 1.40 5.37 -6.94
N LYS A 440 2.60 5.84 -7.28
CA LYS A 440 3.65 5.00 -7.89
C LYS A 440 4.12 3.89 -6.95
N GLU A 441 4.29 4.19 -5.67
CA GLU A 441 4.64 3.18 -4.65
C GLU A 441 3.57 2.09 -4.57
N VAL A 442 2.29 2.48 -4.52
CA VAL A 442 1.16 1.54 -4.49
C VAL A 442 1.12 0.70 -5.77
N SER A 443 1.24 1.32 -6.95
CA SER A 443 1.28 0.61 -8.22
C SER A 443 2.43 -0.40 -8.27
N SER A 444 3.61 -0.04 -7.75
CA SER A 444 4.76 -0.94 -7.65
C SER A 444 4.49 -2.14 -6.73
N VAL A 445 3.75 -1.97 -5.64
CA VAL A 445 3.40 -3.09 -4.75
C VAL A 445 2.39 -4.01 -5.44
N VAL A 446 1.40 -3.45 -6.14
CA VAL A 446 0.41 -4.24 -6.89
C VAL A 446 1.09 -5.10 -7.96
N ASP A 447 1.99 -4.53 -8.76
CA ASP A 447 2.74 -5.30 -9.78
C ASP A 447 3.54 -6.46 -9.16
N LYS A 448 4.15 -6.24 -7.98
CA LYS A 448 4.87 -7.30 -7.27
C LYS A 448 3.95 -8.41 -6.77
N LEU A 449 2.78 -8.06 -6.26
CA LEU A 449 1.81 -9.05 -5.79
C LEU A 449 1.26 -9.89 -6.96
N LEU A 450 0.97 -9.25 -8.10
CA LEU A 450 0.57 -9.95 -9.31
C LEU A 450 1.68 -10.90 -9.81
N HIS A 451 2.95 -10.49 -9.75
CA HIS A 451 4.06 -11.35 -10.12
C HIS A 451 4.24 -12.54 -9.16
N VAL A 452 4.06 -12.33 -7.85
CA VAL A 452 4.07 -13.41 -6.86
C VAL A 452 2.91 -14.37 -7.12
N GLU A 453 1.70 -13.86 -7.35
CA GLU A 453 0.53 -14.68 -7.69
C GLU A 453 0.78 -15.55 -8.93
N GLU A 454 1.33 -14.97 -10.00
CA GLU A 454 1.67 -15.70 -11.23
C GLU A 454 2.72 -16.79 -10.97
N SER A 455 3.75 -16.48 -10.17
CA SER A 455 4.77 -17.46 -9.78
C SER A 455 4.19 -18.59 -8.91
N LEU A 456 3.28 -18.28 -7.98
CA LEU A 456 2.66 -19.27 -7.10
C LEU A 456 1.62 -20.11 -7.84
N ALA A 457 0.88 -19.52 -8.79
CA ALA A 457 -0.08 -20.23 -9.61
C ALA A 457 0.58 -21.40 -10.35
N SER A 458 1.78 -21.22 -10.88
CA SER A 458 2.54 -22.31 -11.53
C SER A 458 2.94 -23.42 -10.55
N ASN A 459 3.22 -23.09 -9.29
CA ASN A 459 3.64 -24.04 -8.25
C ASN A 459 2.48 -24.83 -7.65
N TYR A 460 1.24 -24.31 -7.71
CA TYR A 460 0.05 -24.94 -7.12
C TYR A 460 -0.93 -25.52 -8.15
N THR A 461 -0.58 -25.50 -9.43
CA THR A 461 -1.41 -26.06 -10.50
C THR A 461 -0.87 -27.41 -10.97
N CYS A 462 -1.79 -28.35 -11.17
CA CYS A 462 -1.44 -29.64 -11.73
C CYS A 462 -1.20 -29.53 -13.22
N LEU A 463 0.00 -29.88 -13.66
CA LEU A 463 0.44 -29.84 -15.07
C LEU A 463 -0.37 -30.75 -16.01
N VAL A 464 -1.19 -31.66 -15.46
CA VAL A 464 -2.06 -32.54 -16.24
C VAL A 464 -3.43 -31.91 -16.47
N CYS A 465 -4.08 -31.37 -15.43
CA CYS A 465 -5.43 -30.82 -15.53
C CYS A 465 -5.50 -29.29 -15.56
N MET A 466 -4.35 -28.61 -15.38
CA MET A 466 -4.18 -27.15 -15.29
C MET A 466 -5.11 -26.47 -14.26
N LYS A 467 -5.46 -27.21 -13.20
CA LYS A 467 -6.25 -26.72 -12.05
C LYS A 467 -5.41 -26.76 -10.79
N VAL A 468 -5.83 -26.02 -9.77
CA VAL A 468 -5.25 -26.13 -8.42
C VAL A 468 -5.29 -27.59 -7.96
N PHE A 469 -4.24 -28.03 -7.26
CA PHE A 469 -4.13 -29.42 -6.82
C PHE A 469 -5.36 -29.89 -6.02
N ASP A 470 -5.95 -30.99 -6.45
CA ASP A 470 -6.91 -31.78 -5.70
C ASP A 470 -6.18 -33.03 -5.17
N HIS A 471 -5.93 -33.05 -3.86
CA HIS A 471 -5.08 -34.03 -3.17
C HIS A 471 -3.68 -34.15 -3.81
N PRO A 472 -2.77 -33.19 -3.56
CA PRO A 472 -1.46 -33.17 -4.20
C PRO A 472 -0.64 -34.43 -3.87
N VAL A 473 0.02 -34.96 -4.88
CA VAL A 473 0.99 -36.06 -4.79
C VAL A 473 2.26 -35.63 -5.49
N SER A 474 3.38 -35.67 -4.76
CA SER A 474 4.71 -35.47 -5.34
C SER A 474 5.21 -36.77 -5.94
N ALA A 475 5.55 -36.75 -7.23
CA ALA A 475 6.19 -37.86 -7.90
C ALA A 475 7.61 -38.04 -7.35
N VAL A 476 7.82 -39.06 -6.53
CA VAL A 476 9.14 -39.41 -6.00
C VAL A 476 9.91 -40.21 -7.06
N PRO A 477 11.20 -39.93 -7.33
CA PRO A 477 12.10 -39.01 -6.61
C PRO A 477 12.16 -37.57 -7.16
N CYS A 478 11.48 -37.24 -8.25
CA CYS A 478 11.69 -35.98 -8.96
C CYS A 478 11.04 -34.73 -8.34
N GLY A 479 10.08 -34.88 -7.42
CA GLY A 479 9.44 -33.77 -6.72
C GLY A 479 8.34 -33.03 -7.50
N HIS A 480 8.04 -33.39 -8.75
CA HIS A 480 6.93 -32.80 -9.50
C HIS A 480 5.58 -33.15 -8.86
N ASN A 481 4.71 -32.15 -8.69
CA ASN A 481 3.43 -32.30 -7.99
C ASN A 481 2.27 -32.46 -8.98
N TYR A 482 1.31 -33.33 -8.65
CA TYR A 482 0.12 -33.61 -9.45
C TYR A 482 -1.11 -33.83 -8.54
N CYS A 483 -2.32 -33.70 -9.06
CA CYS A 483 -3.50 -34.23 -8.35
C CYS A 483 -3.41 -35.75 -8.26
N LYS A 484 -3.79 -36.35 -7.13
CA LYS A 484 -3.80 -37.82 -6.95
C LYS A 484 -4.50 -38.56 -8.09
N GLY A 485 -5.66 -38.05 -8.53
CA GLY A 485 -6.42 -38.62 -9.65
C GLY A 485 -5.70 -38.52 -11.00
N CYS A 486 -4.96 -37.42 -11.23
CA CYS A 486 -4.16 -37.25 -12.45
C CYS A 486 -2.91 -38.13 -12.44
N TYR A 487 -2.25 -38.26 -11.29
CA TYR A 487 -1.04 -39.06 -11.16
C TYR A 487 -1.31 -40.56 -11.30
N VAL A 488 -2.32 -41.08 -10.61
CA VAL A 488 -2.66 -42.51 -10.65
C VAL A 488 -3.45 -42.86 -11.91
N GLY A 489 -4.41 -42.02 -12.30
CA GLY A 489 -5.31 -42.30 -13.42
C GLY A 489 -4.69 -42.00 -14.77
N THR A 490 -4.31 -40.75 -15.02
CA THR A 490 -3.83 -40.30 -16.33
C THR A 490 -2.39 -40.70 -16.59
N LEU A 491 -1.54 -40.59 -15.56
CA LEU A 491 -0.10 -40.81 -15.68
C LEU A 491 0.37 -42.21 -15.27
N GLY A 492 -0.50 -43.05 -14.70
CA GLY A 492 -0.15 -44.41 -14.27
C GLY A 492 1.02 -44.47 -13.28
N GLY A 493 1.19 -43.44 -12.46
CA GLY A 493 2.28 -43.34 -11.48
C GLY A 493 3.65 -42.94 -12.06
N LYS A 494 3.72 -42.38 -13.27
CA LYS A 494 4.96 -41.89 -13.88
C LYS A 494 4.96 -40.37 -14.04
N CYS A 495 6.08 -39.71 -13.76
CA CYS A 495 6.20 -38.27 -14.02
C CYS A 495 6.40 -38.01 -15.52
N ARG A 496 5.62 -37.10 -16.12
CA ARG A 496 5.71 -36.74 -17.54
C ARG A 496 6.86 -35.78 -17.84
N GLU A 497 7.25 -34.94 -16.89
CA GLU A 497 8.23 -33.87 -17.10
C GLU A 497 9.68 -34.32 -16.84
N CYS A 498 9.87 -35.53 -16.34
CA CYS A 498 11.21 -36.08 -16.17
C CYS A 498 11.82 -36.44 -17.54
N PRO A 499 13.01 -35.93 -17.89
CA PRO A 499 13.71 -36.25 -19.14
C PRO A 499 14.07 -37.74 -19.35
N GLY A 500 13.72 -38.63 -18.43
CA GLY A 500 13.99 -40.07 -18.47
C GLY A 500 12.75 -40.96 -18.33
N ALA A 501 11.54 -40.40 -18.50
CA ALA A 501 10.29 -41.14 -18.30
C ALA A 501 10.10 -42.35 -19.25
N GLU A 502 10.74 -42.30 -20.43
CA GLU A 502 10.64 -43.37 -21.44
C GLU A 502 11.64 -44.52 -21.19
N THR A 503 12.73 -44.28 -20.46
CA THR A 503 13.81 -45.27 -20.27
C THR A 503 13.80 -45.95 -18.89
N GLY A 504 12.81 -45.67 -18.05
CA GLY A 504 12.73 -46.26 -16.70
C GLY A 504 13.87 -45.81 -15.76
N SER A 505 14.58 -44.73 -16.11
CA SER A 505 15.74 -44.21 -15.40
C SER A 505 15.38 -43.09 -14.40
N CYS A 506 14.18 -43.11 -13.82
CA CYS A 506 13.97 -42.43 -12.55
C CYS A 506 14.77 -43.22 -11.51
N ILE A 507 15.80 -42.61 -10.93
CA ILE A 507 16.78 -43.20 -10.00
C ILE A 507 16.12 -44.31 -9.17
N PRO A 508 16.56 -45.58 -9.29
CA PRO A 508 15.90 -46.69 -8.60
C PRO A 508 15.91 -46.41 -7.10
N ALA A 509 14.77 -46.67 -6.46
CA ALA A 509 14.50 -46.48 -5.03
C ALA A 509 15.42 -47.29 -4.07
N LEU A 510 16.53 -47.83 -4.56
CA LEU A 510 17.48 -48.67 -3.83
C LEU A 510 18.38 -47.90 -2.85
N LEU A 511 18.30 -46.57 -2.78
CA LEU A 511 19.04 -45.77 -1.79
C LEU A 511 18.28 -45.51 -0.47
N TRP A 512 17.01 -45.89 -0.33
CA TRP A 512 16.29 -45.76 0.95
C TRP A 512 16.38 -47.02 1.84
N SER A 513 16.63 -48.21 1.29
CA SER A 513 16.58 -49.46 2.07
C SER A 513 17.75 -49.70 3.05
N SER A 514 18.68 -48.75 3.23
CA SER A 514 19.89 -48.96 4.04
C SER A 514 20.04 -48.08 5.30
N CYS A 515 19.14 -47.14 5.57
CA CYS A 515 19.11 -46.34 6.81
C CYS A 515 17.62 -46.18 7.19
N VAL A 516 17.02 -46.90 8.14
CA VAL A 516 17.30 -46.96 9.59
C VAL A 516 16.59 -48.21 10.15
N PRO A 517 17.31 -49.14 10.80
CA PRO A 517 16.71 -50.01 11.80
C PRO A 517 17.48 -49.85 13.12
N ASN A 518 17.14 -48.83 13.91
CA ASN A 518 17.32 -48.80 15.37
C ASN A 518 17.02 -47.39 15.91
N LEU A 519 15.74 -47.08 16.13
CA LEU A 519 15.33 -45.99 17.03
C LEU A 519 13.87 -46.15 17.45
N ILE A 520 13.49 -47.36 17.87
CA ILE A 520 12.32 -47.60 18.72
C ILE A 520 12.67 -48.75 19.67
N THR A 521 13.45 -48.45 20.71
CA THR A 521 13.40 -49.08 22.04
C THR A 521 14.35 -48.29 22.93
N GLY A 522 13.76 -47.47 23.80
CA GLY A 522 14.43 -46.62 24.78
C GLY A 522 13.36 -45.84 25.50
#